data_AF-A0A2W5PTQ8-F1
#
_entry.id   AF-A0A2W5PTQ8-F1
#
_cell.length_a   1.000
_cell.length_b   1.000
_cell.length_c   1.000
_cell.angle_alpha   90.00
_cell.angle_beta   90.00
_cell.angle_gamma   90.00
#
_symmetry.space_group_name_H-M   'P 1'
#
loop_
_entity.id
_entity.type
_entity.pdbx_description
1 polymer ?
#
loop_
_entity_poly.entity_id
_entity_poly.type
_entity_poly.pdbx_seq_one_letter_code
_entity_poly.pdbx_strand_id
1 'polypeptide(L)'
;MGPTDAQLRQAIATLLAARDPSATICPSEVARAAAPDAWRPLMPRVRQVAFAMAREGRIEIRQKGQPVPPDPPPRGPIRLGHLHAAAEAHPTTPDRR
;
A
#
# COMPACT_ATOMS: atom_id res chain seq x y z
N MET A 1 -1.05 6.61 -24.03
CA MET A 1 -2.07 6.71 -22.97
C MET A 1 -1.56 5.92 -21.79
N GLY A 2 -1.39 6.52 -20.61
CA GLY A 2 -0.81 5.85 -19.44
C GLY A 2 -1.82 4.96 -18.72
N PRO A 3 -1.38 4.15 -17.74
CA PRO A 3 -2.27 3.33 -16.93
C PRO A 3 -3.27 4.20 -16.14
N THR A 4 -4.50 3.72 -16.04
CA THR A 4 -5.58 4.35 -15.27
C THR A 4 -5.39 4.12 -13.77
N ASP A 5 -6.09 4.91 -12.96
CA ASP A 5 -6.08 4.74 -11.50
C ASP A 5 -6.55 3.34 -11.08
N ALA A 6 -7.54 2.78 -11.78
CA ALA A 6 -8.01 1.43 -11.53
C ALA A 6 -6.91 0.39 -11.80
N GLN A 7 -6.14 0.55 -12.87
CA GLN A 7 -5.00 -0.32 -13.17
C GLN A 7 -3.88 -0.18 -12.12
N LEU A 8 -3.61 1.04 -11.64
CA LEU A 8 -2.64 1.27 -10.57
C LEU A 8 -3.11 0.66 -9.24
N ARG A 9 -4.40 0.78 -8.89
CA ARG A 9 -4.98 0.12 -7.71
C ARG A 9 -4.82 -1.40 -7.79
N GLN A 10 -5.15 -1.98 -8.95
CA GLN A 10 -4.99 -3.40 -9.17
C GLN A 10 -3.53 -3.83 -9.07
N ALA A 11 -2.60 -3.07 -9.65
CA ALA A 11 -1.17 -3.36 -9.56
C ALA A 11 -0.68 -3.35 -8.10
N ILE A 12 -1.10 -2.38 -7.28
CA ILE A 12 -0.80 -2.34 -5.85
C ILE A 12 -1.33 -3.60 -5.15
N ALA A 13 -2.61 -3.92 -5.35
CA ALA A 13 -3.25 -5.06 -4.72
C ALA A 13 -2.58 -6.38 -5.11
N THR A 14 -2.31 -6.59 -6.41
CA THR A 14 -1.64 -7.79 -6.92
C THR A 14 -0.23 -7.93 -6.36
N LEU A 15 0.55 -6.85 -6.33
CA LEU A 15 1.92 -6.88 -5.80
C LEU A 15 1.95 -7.15 -4.30
N LEU A 16 1.02 -6.59 -3.52
CA LEU A 16 0.90 -6.90 -2.10
C LEU A 16 0.45 -8.34 -1.88
N ALA A 17 -0.55 -8.83 -2.62
CA ALA A 17 -1.06 -10.20 -2.50
C ALA A 17 -0.01 -11.27 -2.84
N ALA A 18 0.95 -10.95 -3.72
CA ALA A 18 2.07 -11.84 -4.06
C ALA A 18 3.19 -11.85 -2.99
N ARG A 19 3.03 -11.11 -1.89
CA ARG A 19 4.03 -10.96 -0.84
C ARG A 19 3.46 -11.42 0.50
N ASP A 20 4.38 -11.76 1.39
CA ASP A 20 4.06 -12.09 2.79
C ASP A 20 3.27 -10.95 3.45
N PRO A 21 2.32 -11.21 4.36
CA PRO A 21 1.52 -10.16 5.02
C PRO A 21 2.35 -9.07 5.71
N SER A 22 3.55 -9.43 6.19
CA SER A 22 4.49 -8.51 6.84
C SER A 22 5.34 -7.68 5.86
N ALA A 23 5.39 -8.09 4.59
CA ALA A 23 6.21 -7.48 3.58
C ALA A 23 5.58 -6.20 3.03
N THR A 24 6.43 -5.36 2.43
CA THR A 24 6.03 -4.09 1.85
C THR A 24 6.62 -3.91 0.47
N ILE A 25 5.94 -3.14 -0.37
CA ILE A 25 6.42 -2.72 -1.69
C ILE A 25 6.71 -1.21 -1.70
N CYS A 26 7.42 -0.72 -2.70
CA CYS A 26 7.60 0.72 -2.92
C CYS A 26 6.83 1.22 -4.16
N PRO A 27 6.54 2.54 -4.26
CA PRO A 27 5.82 3.08 -5.41
C PRO A 27 6.47 2.75 -6.76
N SER A 28 7.80 2.70 -6.85
CA SER A 28 8.52 2.40 -8.10
C SER A 28 8.30 0.98 -8.58
N GLU A 29 8.11 -0.01 -7.69
CA GLU A 29 7.73 -1.38 -8.08
C GLU A 29 6.37 -1.38 -8.77
N VAL A 30 5.39 -0.66 -8.21
CA VAL A 30 4.04 -0.52 -8.78
C VAL A 30 4.10 0.13 -10.16
N ALA A 31 4.84 1.25 -10.30
CA ALA A 31 4.94 1.93 -11.57
C ALA A 31 5.67 1.11 -12.64
N ARG A 32 6.69 0.33 -12.26
CA ARG A 32 7.39 -0.58 -13.17
C ARG A 32 6.50 -1.73 -13.62
N ALA A 33 5.66 -2.26 -12.71
CA ALA A 33 4.68 -3.28 -13.07
C ALA A 33 3.60 -2.73 -14.03
N ALA A 34 3.20 -1.46 -13.87
CA ALA A 34 2.16 -0.85 -14.68
C ALA A 34 2.66 -0.29 -16.03
N ALA A 35 3.88 0.25 -16.10
CA ALA A 35 4.49 0.77 -17.33
C ALA A 35 6.03 0.68 -17.25
N PRO A 36 6.63 -0.47 -17.62
CA PRO A 36 8.07 -0.70 -17.53
C PRO A 36 8.92 0.37 -18.20
N ASP A 37 8.49 0.86 -19.36
CA ASP A 37 9.25 1.83 -20.19
C ASP A 37 9.00 3.29 -19.80
N ALA A 38 7.94 3.57 -19.04
CA ALA A 38 7.49 4.93 -18.71
C ALA A 38 7.13 5.10 -17.22
N TRP A 39 7.83 4.40 -16.33
CA TRP A 39 7.49 4.35 -14.91
C TRP A 39 7.80 5.64 -14.14
N ARG A 40 8.87 6.38 -14.50
CA ARG A 40 9.30 7.57 -13.72
C ARG A 40 8.21 8.66 -13.71
N PRO A 41 7.61 9.05 -14.85
CA PRO A 41 6.52 10.02 -14.86
C PRO A 41 5.26 9.58 -14.10
N LEU A 42 5.05 8.27 -13.87
CA LEU A 42 3.90 7.75 -13.13
C LEU A 42 4.04 7.90 -11.62
N MET A 43 5.22 8.20 -11.09
CA MET A 43 5.45 8.27 -9.64
C MET A 43 4.50 9.17 -8.87
N PRO A 44 4.20 10.41 -9.30
CA PRO A 44 3.21 11.24 -8.63
C PRO A 44 1.83 10.58 -8.61
N ARG A 45 1.43 9.94 -9.71
CA ARG A 45 0.11 9.30 -9.84
C ARG A 45 -0.01 8.06 -8.97
N VAL A 46 1.01 7.20 -8.96
CA VAL A 46 1.08 6.02 -8.09
C VAL A 46 0.98 6.42 -6.62
N ARG A 47 1.69 7.47 -6.20
CA ARG A 47 1.58 7.99 -4.82
C ARG A 47 0.17 8.48 -4.51
N GLN A 48 -0.46 9.25 -5.40
CA GLN A 48 -1.83 9.72 -5.23
C GLN A 48 -2.81 8.56 -5.05
N VAL A 49 -2.72 7.53 -5.89
CA VAL A 49 -3.56 6.33 -5.81
C VAL A 49 -3.31 5.56 -4.52
N ALA A 50 -2.05 5.37 -4.13
CA ALA A 50 -1.71 4.70 -2.87
C ALA A 50 -2.26 5.44 -1.65
N PHE A 51 -2.13 6.76 -1.59
CA PHE A 51 -2.70 7.56 -0.50
C PHE A 51 -4.23 7.51 -0.48
N ALA A 52 -4.88 7.47 -1.64
CA ALA A 52 -6.32 7.27 -1.72
C ALA A 52 -6.73 5.88 -1.19
N MET A 53 -6.01 4.82 -1.57
CA MET A 53 -6.26 3.47 -1.03
C MET A 53 -6.04 3.40 0.49
N ALA A 54 -5.04 4.11 1.01
CA ALA A 54 -4.80 4.18 2.45
C ALA A 54 -5.90 4.95 3.20
N ARG A 55 -6.40 6.06 2.64
CA ARG A 55 -7.58 6.77 3.17
C ARG A 55 -8.83 5.89 3.20
N GLU A 56 -8.97 5.02 2.22
CA GLU A 56 -10.05 4.02 2.13
C GLU A 56 -9.83 2.81 3.06
N GLY A 57 -8.74 2.78 3.85
CA GLY A 57 -8.43 1.67 4.74
C GLY A 57 -8.12 0.37 4.01
N ARG A 58 -7.61 0.41 2.77
CA ARG A 58 -7.28 -0.80 1.99
C ARG A 58 -5.83 -1.24 2.13
N ILE A 59 -4.94 -0.29 2.41
CA ILE A 59 -3.50 -0.52 2.58
C ILE A 59 -2.99 0.40 3.68
N GLU A 60 -1.81 0.11 4.22
CA GLU A 60 -1.08 1.04 5.07
C GLU A 60 0.05 1.73 4.31
N ILE A 61 0.40 2.96 4.73
CA ILE A 61 1.60 3.66 4.29
C ILE A 61 2.60 3.62 5.43
N ARG A 62 3.85 3.27 5.11
CA ARG A 62 4.95 3.27 6.09
C ARG A 62 6.09 4.16 5.63
N GLN A 63 6.74 4.80 6.59
CA GLN A 63 7.96 5.58 6.38
C GLN A 63 8.95 5.27 7.49
N LYS A 64 10.21 5.01 7.13
CA LYS A 64 11.25 4.56 8.08
C LYS A 64 10.80 3.34 8.93
N GLY A 65 10.04 2.43 8.32
CA GLY A 65 9.51 1.22 8.96
C GLY A 65 8.27 1.42 9.82
N GLN A 66 7.81 2.66 10.03
CA GLN A 66 6.67 2.97 10.90
C GLN A 66 5.42 3.30 10.07
N PRO A 67 4.21 2.86 10.46
CA PRO A 67 2.97 3.34 9.86
C PRO A 67 2.85 4.85 9.99
N VAL A 68 2.41 5.51 8.92
CA VAL A 68 2.18 6.95 8.89
C VAL A 68 0.80 7.24 8.27
N PRO A 69 0.10 8.27 8.74
CA PRO A 69 -1.17 8.64 8.14
C PRO A 69 -0.98 9.11 6.69
N PRO A 70 -1.97 8.87 5.81
CA PRO A 70 -1.93 9.37 4.43
C PRO A 70 -2.24 10.86 4.33
N ASP A 71 -2.75 11.49 5.41
CA ASP A 71 -3.09 12.90 5.49
C ASP A 71 -2.45 13.53 6.74
N PRO A 72 -1.57 14.55 6.57
CA PRO A 72 -1.05 15.04 5.29
C PRO A 72 -0.17 14.00 4.57
N PRO A 73 -0.11 14.02 3.22
CA PRO A 73 0.71 13.08 2.46
C PRO A 73 2.19 13.10 2.87
N PRO A 74 2.78 11.96 3.26
CA PRO A 74 4.17 11.91 3.67
C PRO A 74 5.11 12.27 2.52
N ARG A 75 6.15 13.05 2.85
CA ARG A 75 7.21 13.45 1.93
C ARG A 75 8.39 12.47 1.99
N GLY A 76 9.02 12.25 0.83
CA GLY A 76 10.16 11.35 0.71
C GLY A 76 9.77 9.91 0.38
N PRO A 77 10.70 8.95 0.62
CA PRO A 77 10.49 7.52 0.38
C PRO A 77 9.43 6.93 1.32
N ILE A 78 8.52 6.16 0.72
CA ILE A 78 7.44 5.47 1.43
C ILE A 78 7.42 3.99 1.03
N ARG A 79 6.81 3.18 1.87
CA ARG A 79 6.49 1.77 1.63
C ARG A 79 4.98 1.59 1.73
N LEU A 80 4.44 0.67 0.93
CA LEU A 80 3.05 0.27 0.94
C LEU A 80 2.99 -1.13 1.54
N GLY A 81 2.13 -1.34 2.53
CA GLY A 81 1.95 -2.62 3.19
C GLY A 81 0.49 -3.07 3.15
N HIS A 82 0.26 -4.34 3.46
CA HIS A 82 -1.07 -4.80 3.83
C HIS A 82 -1.56 -4.00 5.04
N LEU A 83 -2.84 -3.66 5.08
CA LEU A 83 -3.40 -3.13 6.31
C LEU A 83 -3.28 -4.23 7.37
N HIS A 84 -2.39 -4.06 8.32
CA HIS A 84 -2.42 -4.88 9.51
C HIS A 84 -3.65 -4.43 10.27
N ALA A 85 -4.60 -5.34 10.48
CA ALA A 85 -5.58 -5.13 11.54
C ALA A 85 -4.75 -4.82 12.78
N ALA A 86 -4.80 -3.57 13.26
CA ALA A 86 -4.12 -3.17 14.47
C ALA A 86 -4.57 -4.16 15.52
N ALA A 87 -3.68 -5.10 15.88
CA ALA A 87 -3.92 -6.31 16.65
C ALA A 87 -5.41 -6.55 16.93
N GLU A 88 -6.02 -7.52 16.25
CA GLU A 88 -7.14 -8.21 16.90
C GLU A 88 -6.71 -8.46 18.35
N ALA A 89 -7.44 -7.83 19.27
CA ALA A 89 -7.28 -8.10 20.67
C ALA A 89 -7.24 -9.63 20.81
N HIS A 90 -6.15 -10.10 21.41
CA HIS A 90 -5.84 -11.50 21.67
C HIS A 90 -7.10 -12.34 22.01
N PRO A 91 -7.18 -13.61 21.58
CA PRO A 91 -8.32 -14.46 21.85
C PRO A 91 -8.50 -14.63 23.36
N THR A 92 -9.61 -14.14 23.91
CA THR A 92 -10.18 -14.75 25.12
C THR A 92 -11.25 -15.71 24.61
N THR A 93 -10.88 -16.98 24.53
CA THR A 93 -11.83 -18.04 24.84
C THR A 93 -12.27 -17.80 26.29
N PRO A 94 -13.53 -17.46 26.60
CA PRO A 94 -14.02 -17.76 27.91
C PRO A 94 -14.34 -19.25 27.90
N ASP A 95 -13.50 -20.00 28.61
CA ASP A 95 -13.86 -21.29 29.15
C ASP A 95 -15.30 -21.21 29.72
N ARG A 96 -16.20 -22.01 29.15
CA ARG A 96 -17.46 -22.34 29.79
C ARG A 96 -17.78 -23.81 29.54
N ARG A 97 -17.44 -24.57 30.58
CA ARG A 97 -18.06 -25.81 31.08
C ARG A 97 -17.47 -27.12 30.59
#